data_AF-A0A517VHA7-F1
#
_entry.id   AF-A0A517VHA7-F1
#
_cell.length_a   1.000
_cell.length_b   1.000
_cell.length_c   1.000
_cell.angle_alpha   90.00
_cell.angle_beta   90.00
_cell.angle_gamma   90.00
#
_symmetry.space_group_name_H-M   'P 1'
#
loop_
_entity.id
_entity.type
_entity.pdbx_description
1 polymer ?
#
loop_
_entity_poly.entity_id
_entity_poly.type
_entity_poly.pdbx_seq_one_letter_code
_entity_poly.pdbx_strand_id
1 'polypeptide(L)'
;MKPLSLLALLFSLTYSLNSLPATEQPNIILLLADDLGYGELGCQGNPQIPTPHIDSLANEGIRFTQAYVTAPNCSPSRAGLLTGRIPTRFGYEFNPIGARNEDPGTGLPPEEQTIAELLHDQGYTTGLIGKWHLGGAADYHPYRHGFDEFFGFMHEGHYFVPPPYQGVTTMLRRKSLPGGERGRWLSKNLVYSTHMGYNEPDYDANNPIIRGGQPVNETEYLTDAFTREAISFIDRHQDKPFFLYLAYNAVHSPLQGKKENIQNFTNIEDIHRRIFAAMLSSMDQSVGKILKRVHQSGLDKKTLIIFLSDNGGPTRELTSSNLPLRGEKGSMYEGGLRVPFMIRWTGTLAPKQIIEAPVSSLDIFPTSAALAGAPLPQNRDGRNLLPFLLKQKMELPNSEFFWRQGRRAALRSGAWKIVQMRGTRDKPVWELYHLANDLAETQDLAKTNSEKLIELQTRWNELNSQMKPPLF
;
A
#
# COMPACT_ATOMS: atom_id res chain seq x y z
N MET A 1 24.45 44.49 57.09
CA MET A 1 23.93 43.14 56.78
C MET A 1 22.84 43.27 55.72
N LYS A 2 23.13 42.87 54.47
CA LYS A 2 22.15 42.71 53.38
C LYS A 2 22.47 41.35 52.74
N PRO A 3 21.48 40.47 52.47
CA PRO A 3 21.77 39.13 51.98
C PRO A 3 22.10 39.17 50.48
N LEU A 4 23.15 38.45 50.09
CA LEU A 4 23.49 38.14 48.70
C LEU A 4 22.49 37.08 48.20
N SER A 5 21.79 37.39 47.11
CA SER A 5 20.96 36.44 46.37
C SER A 5 21.84 35.62 45.43
N LEU A 6 21.89 34.30 45.64
CA LEU A 6 22.56 33.34 44.78
C LEU A 6 21.68 33.10 43.54
N LEU A 7 22.10 33.56 42.36
CA LEU A 7 21.44 33.26 41.10
C LEU A 7 21.97 31.92 40.57
N ALA A 8 21.15 30.86 40.67
CA ALA A 8 21.45 29.58 40.05
C ALA A 8 21.18 29.68 38.53
N LEU A 9 22.22 29.64 37.71
CA LEU A 9 22.10 29.49 36.27
C LEU A 9 21.70 28.03 35.95
N LEU A 10 20.44 27.83 35.61
CA LEU A 10 19.96 26.62 34.93
C LEU A 10 20.42 26.68 33.46
N PHE A 11 21.47 25.94 33.12
CA PHE A 11 21.79 25.63 31.73
C PHE A 11 20.71 24.69 31.18
N SER A 12 19.78 25.23 30.39
CA SER A 12 18.90 24.44 29.55
C SER A 12 19.73 23.83 28.41
N LEU A 13 20.01 22.54 28.50
CA LEU A 13 20.61 21.77 27.41
C LEU A 13 19.56 21.64 26.29
N THR A 14 19.54 22.61 25.39
CA THR A 14 18.76 22.54 24.15
C THR A 14 19.48 21.56 23.22
N TYR A 15 19.00 20.33 23.15
CA TYR A 15 19.36 19.42 22.05
C TYR A 15 18.85 20.06 20.76
N SER A 16 19.74 20.76 20.06
CA SER A 16 19.49 21.18 18.68
C SER A 16 19.43 19.90 17.85
N LEU A 17 18.25 19.61 17.28
CA LEU A 17 18.07 18.61 16.23
C LEU A 17 18.84 19.10 15.00
N ASN A 18 20.15 18.87 14.99
CA ASN A 18 20.93 19.07 13.78
C ASN A 18 20.47 18.02 12.76
N SER A 19 19.96 18.48 11.62
CA SER A 19 19.74 17.65 10.44
C SER A 19 21.01 16.85 10.16
N LEU A 20 20.88 15.53 9.97
CA LEU A 20 22.02 14.71 9.55
C LEU A 20 22.64 15.32 8.29
N PRO A 21 23.97 15.39 8.16
CA PRO A 21 24.60 15.77 6.91
C PRO A 21 24.04 14.91 5.77
N ALA A 22 23.82 15.47 4.58
CA ALA A 22 23.23 14.75 3.44
C ALA A 22 23.94 13.42 3.10
N THR A 23 25.22 13.29 3.47
CA THR A 23 26.05 12.08 3.31
C THR A 23 25.69 10.92 4.26
N GLU A 24 24.91 11.19 5.32
CA GLU A 24 24.47 10.23 6.34
C GLU A 24 22.98 9.83 6.23
N GLN A 25 22.19 10.56 5.45
CA GLN A 25 20.79 10.22 5.20
C GLN A 25 20.67 8.92 4.36
N PRO A 26 19.80 7.96 4.75
CA PRO A 26 19.60 6.75 3.96
C PRO A 26 18.64 6.98 2.78
N ASN A 27 18.81 6.20 1.73
CA ASN A 27 17.80 6.05 0.68
C ASN A 27 16.55 5.36 1.25
N ILE A 28 15.40 5.64 0.64
CA ILE A 28 14.12 5.01 0.97
C ILE A 28 13.52 4.45 -0.31
N ILE A 29 13.30 3.13 -0.36
CA ILE A 29 12.59 2.46 -1.45
C ILE A 29 11.27 1.91 -0.91
N LEU A 30 10.16 2.39 -1.43
CA LEU A 30 8.82 1.92 -1.12
C LEU A 30 8.29 1.07 -2.28
N LEU A 31 8.22 -0.23 -2.07
CA LEU A 31 7.67 -1.22 -2.97
C LEU A 31 6.20 -1.45 -2.61
N LEU A 32 5.29 -0.99 -3.46
CA LEU A 32 3.85 -1.13 -3.23
C LEU A 32 3.24 -2.07 -4.27
N ALA A 33 2.70 -3.20 -3.82
CA ALA A 33 1.87 -4.08 -4.62
C ALA A 33 0.42 -3.56 -4.65
N ASP A 34 -0.32 -3.95 -5.68
CA ASP A 34 -1.73 -3.63 -5.87
C ASP A 34 -2.55 -4.92 -5.77
N ASP A 35 -3.54 -4.96 -4.89
CA ASP A 35 -4.42 -6.13 -4.71
C ASP A 35 -3.74 -7.44 -4.27
N LEU A 36 -2.55 -7.35 -3.67
CA LEU A 36 -1.86 -8.53 -3.14
C LEU A 36 -2.52 -9.01 -1.83
N GLY A 37 -3.10 -10.20 -1.86
CA GLY A 37 -3.72 -10.82 -0.71
C GLY A 37 -2.75 -11.13 0.43
N TYR A 38 -3.26 -11.05 1.67
CA TYR A 38 -2.44 -11.24 2.88
C TYR A 38 -1.74 -12.60 2.92
N GLY A 39 -2.41 -13.65 2.44
CA GLY A 39 -1.97 -15.04 2.48
C GLY A 39 -1.28 -15.49 1.19
N GLU A 40 -0.69 -14.59 0.41
CA GLU A 40 -0.08 -14.93 -0.88
C GLU A 40 1.41 -15.26 -0.82
N LEU A 41 2.11 -14.70 0.15
CA LEU A 41 3.57 -14.81 0.21
C LEU A 41 3.99 -16.06 0.98
N GLY A 42 5.16 -16.62 0.62
CA GLY A 42 5.75 -17.72 1.36
C GLY A 42 5.99 -17.37 2.83
N CYS A 43 6.48 -16.16 3.12
CA CYS A 43 6.65 -15.65 4.48
C CYS A 43 5.33 -15.39 5.24
N GLN A 44 4.19 -15.45 4.55
CA GLN A 44 2.83 -15.42 5.13
C GLN A 44 2.19 -16.81 5.21
N GLY A 45 2.94 -17.86 4.86
CA GLY A 45 2.52 -19.25 4.99
C GLY A 45 1.91 -19.85 3.71
N ASN A 46 2.05 -19.21 2.55
CA ASN A 46 1.57 -19.78 1.28
C ASN A 46 2.57 -20.80 0.72
N PRO A 47 2.21 -22.09 0.58
CA PRO A 47 3.10 -23.09 -0.01
C PRO A 47 2.97 -23.22 -1.54
N GLN A 48 1.95 -22.60 -2.15
CA GLN A 48 1.56 -22.82 -3.53
C GLN A 48 2.32 -21.93 -4.52
N ILE A 49 2.58 -20.66 -4.16
CA ILE A 49 3.25 -19.69 -5.03
C ILE A 49 4.56 -19.24 -4.35
N PRO A 50 5.74 -19.70 -4.81
CA PRO A 50 7.00 -19.27 -4.26
C PRO A 50 7.27 -17.78 -4.52
N THR A 51 7.65 -17.05 -3.47
CA THR A 51 8.05 -15.63 -3.53
C THR A 51 9.41 -15.40 -2.85
N PRO A 52 10.48 -16.10 -3.28
CA PRO A 52 11.75 -16.12 -2.56
C PRO A 52 12.40 -14.74 -2.40
N HIS A 53 12.20 -13.82 -3.36
CA HIS A 53 12.80 -12.50 -3.29
C HIS A 53 12.03 -11.56 -2.36
N ILE A 54 10.70 -11.60 -2.39
CA ILE A 54 9.87 -10.86 -1.44
C ILE A 54 10.07 -11.43 -0.02
N ASP A 55 10.13 -12.76 0.11
CA ASP A 55 10.38 -13.43 1.40
C ASP A 55 11.76 -13.09 1.96
N SER A 56 12.75 -12.80 1.11
CA SER A 56 14.08 -12.34 1.54
C SER A 56 14.02 -11.03 2.34
N LEU A 57 13.03 -10.15 2.09
CA LEU A 57 12.83 -8.93 2.89
C LEU A 57 12.49 -9.24 4.35
N ALA A 58 11.67 -10.27 4.58
CA ALA A 58 11.37 -10.75 5.93
C ALA A 58 12.59 -11.45 6.56
N ASN A 59 13.31 -12.26 5.79
CA ASN A 59 14.47 -13.01 6.27
C ASN A 59 15.66 -12.11 6.60
N GLU A 60 15.87 -11.02 5.85
CA GLU A 60 16.98 -10.09 6.03
C GLU A 60 16.58 -8.84 6.81
N GLY A 61 15.34 -8.76 7.27
CA GLY A 61 14.79 -7.61 7.96
C GLY A 61 13.70 -7.99 8.96
N ILE A 62 12.59 -7.29 8.88
CA ILE A 62 11.48 -7.36 9.83
C ILE A 62 10.19 -7.61 9.06
N ARG A 63 9.41 -8.61 9.51
CA ARG A 63 8.05 -8.87 9.05
C ARG A 63 7.05 -8.43 10.12
N PHE A 64 6.06 -7.64 9.73
CA PHE A 64 4.97 -7.25 10.62
C PHE A 64 3.79 -8.19 10.40
N THR A 65 3.28 -8.78 11.48
CA THR A 65 2.08 -9.62 11.35
C THR A 65 0.84 -8.75 11.35
N GLN A 66 0.81 -7.61 12.04
CA GLN A 66 -0.37 -6.75 12.21
C GLN A 66 -0.20 -5.38 11.53
N ALA A 67 -0.01 -5.35 10.21
CA ALA A 67 0.13 -4.11 9.46
C ALA A 67 -1.15 -3.74 8.70
N TYR A 68 -1.58 -2.50 8.85
CA TYR A 68 -2.83 -2.00 8.30
C TYR A 68 -2.66 -0.87 7.30
N VAL A 69 -3.49 -0.86 6.27
CA VAL A 69 -3.67 0.28 5.37
C VAL A 69 -4.79 1.19 5.84
N THR A 70 -4.88 2.40 5.29
CA THR A 70 -5.83 3.44 5.75
C THR A 70 -7.23 3.31 5.16
N ALA A 71 -7.41 2.46 4.16
CA ALA A 71 -8.69 2.21 3.50
C ALA A 71 -8.67 0.84 2.82
N PRO A 72 -9.85 0.23 2.58
CA PRO A 72 -9.91 -1.10 1.97
C PRO A 72 -9.77 -1.10 0.43
N ASN A 73 -9.43 0.05 -0.18
CA ASN A 73 -9.29 0.22 -1.64
C ASN A 73 -8.06 1.09 -1.99
N CYS A 74 -7.56 0.92 -3.22
CA CYS A 74 -6.30 1.47 -3.72
C CYS A 74 -6.09 2.96 -3.41
N SER A 75 -6.98 3.82 -3.88
CA SER A 75 -6.69 5.25 -3.99
C SER A 75 -6.71 5.98 -2.64
N PRO A 76 -7.75 5.83 -1.79
CA PRO A 76 -7.70 6.35 -0.42
C PRO A 76 -6.57 5.74 0.42
N SER A 77 -6.22 4.47 0.19
CA SER A 77 -5.08 3.85 0.86
C SER A 77 -3.76 4.55 0.50
N ARG A 78 -3.52 4.78 -0.80
CA ARG A 78 -2.37 5.52 -1.34
C ARG A 78 -2.34 6.96 -0.84
N ALA A 79 -3.49 7.63 -0.78
CA ALA A 79 -3.60 8.98 -0.24
C ALA A 79 -3.15 9.03 1.22
N GLY A 80 -3.61 8.09 2.04
CA GLY A 80 -3.21 8.03 3.44
C GLY A 80 -1.74 7.64 3.64
N LEU A 81 -1.24 6.70 2.84
CA LEU A 81 0.17 6.30 2.82
C LEU A 81 1.09 7.50 2.51
N LEU A 82 0.80 8.24 1.45
CA LEU A 82 1.67 9.34 1.01
C LEU A 82 1.55 10.58 1.88
N THR A 83 0.41 10.82 2.53
CA THR A 83 0.21 12.02 3.37
C THR A 83 0.48 11.76 4.85
N GLY A 84 0.52 10.50 5.28
CA GLY A 84 0.57 10.15 6.71
C GLY A 84 -0.69 10.56 7.48
N ARG A 85 -1.82 10.76 6.77
CA ARG A 85 -3.10 11.22 7.34
C ARG A 85 -4.24 10.27 6.99
N ILE A 86 -5.19 10.15 7.91
CA ILE A 86 -6.42 9.36 7.66
C ILE A 86 -7.20 10.05 6.53
N PRO A 87 -7.49 9.36 5.40
CA PRO A 87 -8.05 9.98 4.20
C PRO A 87 -9.36 10.74 4.42
N THR A 88 -10.20 10.26 5.34
CA THR A 88 -11.47 10.90 5.68
C THR A 88 -11.32 12.22 6.44
N ARG A 89 -10.14 12.56 6.98
CA ARG A 89 -9.88 13.90 7.56
C ARG A 89 -9.82 14.99 6.50
N PHE A 90 -9.53 14.62 5.26
CA PHE A 90 -9.50 15.52 4.11
C PHE A 90 -10.50 15.12 3.02
N GLY A 91 -11.47 14.26 3.35
CA GLY A 91 -12.60 13.90 2.48
C GLY A 91 -12.25 12.96 1.32
N TYR A 92 -11.05 12.39 1.28
CA TYR A 92 -10.62 11.49 0.21
C TYR A 92 -11.03 10.04 0.51
N GLU A 93 -12.27 9.70 0.20
CA GLU A 93 -12.91 8.48 0.74
C GLU A 93 -13.10 7.35 -0.29
N PHE A 94 -13.22 7.69 -1.57
CA PHE A 94 -13.55 6.75 -2.63
C PHE A 94 -12.45 6.69 -3.69
N ASN A 95 -12.43 5.60 -4.47
CA ASN A 95 -11.57 5.56 -5.65
C ASN A 95 -12.17 6.48 -6.73
N PRO A 96 -11.37 7.37 -7.31
CA PRO A 96 -11.69 7.93 -8.61
C PRO A 96 -11.45 6.86 -9.68
N ILE A 97 -12.42 6.61 -10.56
CA ILE A 97 -12.34 5.53 -11.57
C ILE A 97 -12.91 6.01 -12.91
N GLY A 98 -12.36 5.52 -14.02
CA GLY A 98 -12.74 5.92 -15.37
C GLY A 98 -12.79 7.44 -15.54
N ALA A 99 -13.86 7.94 -16.18
CA ALA A 99 -14.05 9.37 -16.43
C ALA A 99 -13.99 10.23 -15.16
N ARG A 100 -14.40 9.71 -14.00
CA ARG A 100 -14.35 10.46 -12.74
C ARG A 100 -12.92 10.75 -12.28
N ASN A 101 -11.95 9.93 -12.67
CA ASN A 101 -10.54 10.21 -12.40
C ASN A 101 -10.01 11.38 -13.23
N GLU A 102 -10.66 11.74 -14.34
CA GLU A 102 -10.29 12.86 -15.19
C GLU A 102 -10.92 14.19 -14.74
N ASP A 103 -11.86 14.15 -13.79
CA ASP A 103 -12.54 15.35 -13.30
C ASP A 103 -11.54 16.30 -12.59
N PRO A 104 -11.48 17.60 -12.94
CA PRO A 104 -10.53 18.55 -12.33
C PRO A 104 -10.68 18.77 -10.82
N GLY A 105 -11.78 18.32 -10.21
CA GLY A 105 -12.01 18.37 -8.75
C GLY A 105 -11.79 17.03 -8.04
N THR A 106 -11.31 16.02 -8.76
CA THR A 106 -11.18 14.65 -8.25
C THR A 106 -9.71 14.23 -8.24
N GLY A 107 -9.07 14.39 -7.09
CA GLY A 107 -7.67 14.02 -6.89
C GLY A 107 -7.17 14.38 -5.51
N LEU A 108 -5.93 14.00 -5.19
CA LEU A 108 -5.33 14.29 -3.90
C LEU A 108 -5.26 15.82 -3.73
N PRO A 109 -5.89 16.40 -2.69
CA PRO A 109 -5.91 17.84 -2.55
C PRO A 109 -4.48 18.42 -2.45
N PRO A 110 -4.12 19.47 -3.20
CA PRO A 110 -2.77 20.03 -3.21
C PRO A 110 -2.28 20.52 -1.84
N GLU A 111 -3.18 20.84 -0.90
CA GLU A 111 -2.82 21.21 0.47
C GLU A 111 -2.32 20.03 1.33
N GLU A 112 -2.54 18.79 0.87
CA GLU A 112 -2.10 17.59 1.57
C GLU A 112 -0.67 17.24 1.19
N GLN A 113 0.29 17.86 1.90
CA GLN A 113 1.72 17.61 1.70
C GLN A 113 2.04 16.10 1.81
N THR A 114 2.66 15.58 0.76
CA THR A 114 3.11 14.20 0.65
C THR A 114 4.50 13.97 1.25
N ILE A 115 4.83 12.70 1.47
CA ILE A 115 6.14 12.24 1.91
C ILE A 115 7.22 12.59 0.89
N ALA A 116 6.87 12.61 -0.40
CA ALA A 116 7.79 12.99 -1.47
C ALA A 116 8.13 14.48 -1.38
N GLU A 117 7.15 15.37 -1.21
CA GLU A 117 7.40 16.80 -0.99
C GLU A 117 8.27 17.03 0.24
N LEU A 118 7.95 16.38 1.37
CA LEU A 118 8.74 16.51 2.58
C LEU A 118 10.19 16.04 2.40
N LEU A 119 10.42 14.92 1.72
CA LEU A 119 11.77 14.39 1.49
C LEU A 119 12.54 15.22 0.46
N HIS A 120 11.88 15.69 -0.59
CA HIS A 120 12.43 16.62 -1.57
C HIS A 120 12.94 17.89 -0.89
N ASP A 121 12.16 18.48 0.03
CA ASP A 121 12.58 19.64 0.83
C ASP A 121 13.80 19.38 1.72
N GLN A 122 14.12 18.12 2.02
CA GLN A 122 15.33 17.71 2.74
C GLN A 122 16.50 17.30 1.82
N GLY A 123 16.38 17.55 0.51
CA GLY A 123 17.45 17.28 -0.46
C GLY A 123 17.44 15.87 -1.05
N TYR A 124 16.38 15.09 -0.85
CA TYR A 124 16.23 13.81 -1.54
C TYR A 124 15.86 14.04 -3.00
N THR A 125 16.33 13.16 -3.88
CA THR A 125 15.71 13.02 -5.20
C THR A 125 14.56 12.03 -5.14
N THR A 126 13.42 12.40 -5.71
CA THR A 126 12.16 11.67 -5.57
C THR A 126 11.70 11.08 -6.90
N GLY A 127 11.43 9.79 -6.92
CA GLY A 127 10.94 9.07 -8.09
C GLY A 127 9.64 8.34 -7.79
N LEU A 128 8.65 8.48 -8.66
CA LEU A 128 7.47 7.63 -8.71
C LEU A 128 7.52 6.77 -9.96
N ILE A 129 7.40 5.46 -9.80
CA ILE A 129 7.35 4.52 -10.91
C ILE A 129 6.13 3.63 -10.74
N GLY A 130 5.22 3.69 -11.71
CA GLY A 130 4.01 2.88 -11.78
C GLY A 130 2.71 3.62 -11.52
N LYS A 131 1.80 3.00 -10.77
CA LYS A 131 0.42 3.47 -10.57
C LYS A 131 0.37 4.67 -9.62
N TRP A 132 -0.17 5.78 -10.11
CA TRP A 132 -0.46 6.96 -9.28
C TRP A 132 -1.82 6.84 -8.57
N HIS A 133 -2.91 6.87 -9.34
CA HIS A 133 -4.30 6.74 -8.88
C HIS A 133 -4.75 7.77 -7.83
N LEU A 134 -4.22 8.99 -7.90
CA LEU A 134 -4.55 10.09 -7.00
C LEU A 134 -5.05 11.34 -7.75
N GLY A 135 -5.73 11.11 -8.88
CA GLY A 135 -6.24 12.14 -9.78
C GLY A 135 -5.55 12.08 -11.14
N GLY A 136 -6.35 12.14 -12.22
CA GLY A 136 -5.90 12.09 -13.61
C GLY A 136 -5.73 13.47 -14.26
N ALA A 137 -6.30 14.52 -13.66
CA ALA A 137 -6.12 15.89 -14.12
C ALA A 137 -4.71 16.44 -13.82
N ALA A 138 -4.29 17.44 -14.60
CA ALA A 138 -2.94 18.01 -14.53
C ALA A 138 -2.55 18.59 -13.16
N ASP A 139 -3.53 19.10 -12.41
CA ASP A 139 -3.31 19.67 -11.07
C ASP A 139 -2.91 18.60 -10.04
N TYR A 140 -3.23 17.32 -10.32
CA TYR A 140 -2.92 16.17 -9.48
C TYR A 140 -1.73 15.36 -9.99
N HIS A 141 -0.98 15.88 -10.96
CA HIS A 141 0.18 15.19 -11.52
C HIS A 141 1.26 14.94 -10.44
N PRO A 142 1.99 13.81 -10.45
CA PRO A 142 3.04 13.51 -9.47
C PRO A 142 4.08 14.64 -9.27
N TYR A 143 4.40 15.39 -10.32
CA TYR A 143 5.27 16.56 -10.27
C TYR A 143 4.75 17.71 -9.38
N ARG A 144 3.43 17.77 -9.14
CA ARG A 144 2.80 18.69 -8.20
C ARG A 144 2.81 18.17 -6.75
N HIS A 145 3.20 16.92 -6.56
CA HIS A 145 3.26 16.23 -5.28
C HIS A 145 4.68 15.75 -4.98
N GLY A 146 5.67 16.56 -5.34
CA GLY A 146 7.05 16.42 -4.89
C GLY A 146 7.85 15.28 -5.51
N PHE A 147 7.41 14.72 -6.63
CA PHE A 147 8.22 13.76 -7.42
C PHE A 147 9.02 14.48 -8.51
N ASP A 148 10.34 14.29 -8.54
CA ASP A 148 11.23 14.81 -9.60
C ASP A 148 11.11 13.98 -10.89
N GLU A 149 10.97 12.67 -10.74
CA GLU A 149 10.84 11.72 -11.84
C GLU A 149 9.53 10.94 -11.75
N PHE A 150 8.85 10.80 -12.90
CA PHE A 150 7.66 9.97 -13.03
C PHE A 150 7.77 9.09 -14.27
N PHE A 151 7.51 7.79 -14.10
CA PHE A 151 7.21 6.87 -15.19
C PHE A 151 6.06 5.96 -14.78
N GLY A 152 4.93 6.00 -15.47
CA GLY A 152 3.79 5.19 -15.07
C GLY A 152 2.49 5.67 -15.66
N PHE A 153 1.40 5.50 -14.94
CA PHE A 153 0.07 5.89 -15.40
C PHE A 153 -0.77 6.47 -14.26
N MET A 154 -1.76 7.28 -14.62
CA MET A 154 -2.48 8.15 -13.67
C MET A 154 -3.73 7.50 -13.06
N HIS A 155 -4.27 6.45 -13.68
CA HIS A 155 -5.57 5.86 -13.37
C HIS A 155 -5.52 4.63 -12.43
N GLU A 156 -6.67 3.99 -12.25
CA GLU A 156 -6.90 2.85 -11.34
C GLU A 156 -6.24 1.54 -11.76
N GLY A 157 -5.80 1.41 -13.00
CA GLY A 157 -5.23 0.19 -13.54
C GLY A 157 -4.76 0.41 -14.97
N HIS A 158 -4.04 -0.55 -15.52
CA HIS A 158 -3.53 -0.54 -16.88
C HIS A 158 -3.31 -1.99 -17.31
N TYR A 159 -3.47 -2.30 -18.59
CA TYR A 159 -3.05 -3.60 -19.11
C TYR A 159 -1.52 -3.76 -18.95
N PHE A 160 -1.06 -4.95 -18.59
CA PHE A 160 0.36 -5.28 -18.53
C PHE A 160 1.00 -5.44 -19.91
N VAL A 161 0.19 -5.83 -20.90
CA VAL A 161 0.55 -5.87 -22.32
C VAL A 161 -0.69 -5.46 -23.12
N PRO A 162 -0.60 -4.51 -24.05
CA PRO A 162 -1.74 -4.12 -24.87
C PRO A 162 -2.16 -5.26 -25.83
N PRO A 163 -3.38 -5.19 -26.40
CA PRO A 163 -3.78 -6.08 -27.49
C PRO A 163 -2.73 -6.07 -28.63
N PRO A 164 -2.40 -7.23 -29.23
CA PRO A 164 -3.08 -8.52 -29.14
C PRO A 164 -2.56 -9.45 -28.02
N TYR A 165 -2.04 -8.90 -26.91
CA TYR A 165 -1.63 -9.65 -25.71
C TYR A 165 -0.51 -10.66 -25.99
N GLN A 166 0.52 -10.21 -26.69
CA GLN A 166 1.65 -11.08 -27.05
C GLN A 166 2.44 -11.49 -25.80
N GLY A 167 2.94 -12.73 -25.78
CA GLY A 167 3.76 -13.25 -24.66
C GLY A 167 3.01 -13.58 -23.36
N VAL A 168 1.74 -13.20 -23.22
CA VAL A 168 0.93 -13.43 -22.00
C VAL A 168 -0.26 -14.35 -22.24
N THR A 169 -0.79 -14.96 -21.18
CA THR A 169 -2.17 -15.46 -21.14
C THR A 169 -3.01 -14.43 -20.39
N THR A 170 -4.05 -13.94 -21.05
CA THR A 170 -4.89 -12.87 -20.56
C THR A 170 -6.25 -13.40 -20.16
N MET A 171 -6.76 -12.99 -19.00
CA MET A 171 -8.10 -13.27 -18.55
C MET A 171 -8.87 -11.96 -18.41
N LEU A 172 -10.00 -11.84 -19.12
CA LEU A 172 -10.87 -10.67 -19.11
C LEU A 172 -12.26 -11.03 -18.61
N ARG A 173 -12.81 -10.16 -17.77
CA ARG A 173 -14.18 -10.23 -17.30
C ARG A 173 -15.14 -9.90 -18.43
N ARG A 174 -16.26 -10.63 -18.49
CA ARG A 174 -17.36 -10.39 -19.45
C ARG A 174 -18.70 -10.48 -18.75
N LYS A 175 -19.65 -9.63 -19.13
CA LYS A 175 -21.05 -9.76 -18.67
C LYS A 175 -21.71 -11.04 -19.22
N SER A 176 -21.38 -11.40 -20.46
CA SER A 176 -21.83 -12.62 -21.15
C SER A 176 -20.74 -13.12 -22.11
N LEU A 177 -20.68 -14.42 -22.35
CA LEU A 177 -19.81 -15.01 -23.37
C LEU A 177 -20.43 -14.86 -24.77
N PRO A 178 -19.67 -15.09 -25.86
CA PRO A 178 -20.22 -15.23 -27.20
C PRO A 178 -21.40 -16.23 -27.20
N GLY A 179 -22.51 -15.88 -27.88
CA GLY A 179 -23.73 -16.71 -27.87
C GLY A 179 -24.62 -16.54 -26.62
N GLY A 180 -24.26 -15.66 -25.68
CA GLY A 180 -25.08 -15.39 -24.48
C GLY A 180 -24.83 -16.34 -23.31
N GLU A 181 -23.85 -17.23 -23.42
CA GLU A 181 -23.51 -18.22 -22.41
C GLU A 181 -22.87 -17.59 -21.15
N ARG A 182 -22.82 -18.38 -20.07
CA ARG A 182 -22.12 -18.06 -18.81
C ARG A 182 -21.03 -19.08 -18.53
N GLY A 183 -20.03 -18.70 -17.75
CA GLY A 183 -18.93 -19.56 -17.35
C GLY A 183 -17.59 -19.04 -17.85
N ARG A 184 -16.77 -19.93 -18.40
CA ARG A 184 -15.45 -19.58 -18.96
C ARG A 184 -15.35 -20.04 -20.40
N TRP A 185 -14.90 -19.15 -21.26
CA TRP A 185 -14.49 -19.47 -22.62
C TRP A 185 -12.97 -19.36 -22.71
N LEU A 186 -12.33 -20.38 -23.28
CA LEU A 186 -10.88 -20.47 -23.39
C LEU A 186 -10.47 -20.50 -24.86
N SER A 187 -9.49 -19.67 -25.19
CA SER A 187 -8.71 -19.70 -26.42
C SER A 187 -7.23 -19.86 -26.08
N LYS A 188 -6.36 -19.89 -27.10
CA LYS A 188 -4.93 -20.19 -26.94
C LYS A 188 -4.22 -19.31 -25.91
N ASN A 189 -4.52 -18.02 -25.87
CA ASN A 189 -3.90 -17.05 -24.95
C ASN A 189 -4.91 -16.10 -24.28
N LEU A 190 -6.22 -16.38 -24.43
CA LEU A 190 -7.29 -15.53 -23.93
C LEU A 190 -8.33 -16.36 -23.22
N VAL A 191 -8.68 -15.94 -22.01
CA VAL A 191 -9.74 -16.50 -21.18
C VAL A 191 -10.80 -15.43 -20.98
N TYR A 192 -12.04 -15.72 -21.33
CA TYR A 192 -13.18 -14.90 -20.92
C TYR A 192 -13.90 -15.56 -19.76
N SER A 193 -14.31 -14.77 -18.78
CA SER A 193 -15.02 -15.28 -17.62
C SER A 193 -16.15 -14.37 -17.20
N THR A 194 -17.32 -14.95 -16.93
CA THR A 194 -18.51 -14.21 -16.48
C THR A 194 -18.67 -14.16 -14.97
N HIS A 195 -17.69 -14.65 -14.21
CA HIS A 195 -17.77 -14.81 -12.74
C HIS A 195 -18.07 -13.51 -11.97
N MET A 196 -17.69 -12.35 -12.51
CA MET A 196 -17.97 -11.04 -11.89
C MET A 196 -19.29 -10.40 -12.37
N GLY A 197 -19.87 -10.88 -13.48
CA GLY A 197 -21.13 -10.35 -14.01
C GLY A 197 -21.05 -8.99 -14.71
N TYR A 198 -19.84 -8.48 -14.97
CA TYR A 198 -19.60 -7.24 -15.72
C TYR A 198 -18.38 -7.39 -16.65
N ASN A 199 -18.21 -6.45 -17.59
CA ASN A 199 -17.09 -6.44 -18.52
C ASN A 199 -15.83 -5.87 -17.87
N GLU A 200 -14.67 -6.33 -18.31
CA GLU A 200 -13.38 -5.72 -17.95
C GLU A 200 -13.45 -4.20 -18.14
N PRO A 201 -13.03 -3.39 -17.15
CA PRO A 201 -12.88 -1.96 -17.31
C PRO A 201 -11.94 -1.65 -18.47
N ASP A 202 -12.20 -0.52 -19.14
CA ASP A 202 -11.36 -0.03 -20.21
C ASP A 202 -10.15 0.73 -19.63
N TYR A 203 -9.26 -0.02 -18.97
CA TYR A 203 -8.16 0.55 -18.18
C TYR A 203 -7.23 1.48 -18.95
N ASP A 204 -7.09 1.28 -20.27
CA ASP A 204 -6.16 2.06 -21.09
C ASP A 204 -6.87 3.24 -21.80
N ALA A 205 -8.20 3.39 -21.62
CA ALA A 205 -8.94 4.52 -22.17
C ALA A 205 -8.44 5.83 -21.54
N ASN A 206 -7.88 6.72 -22.39
CA ASN A 206 -7.27 7.99 -21.99
C ASN A 206 -6.18 7.86 -20.91
N ASN A 207 -5.59 6.68 -20.74
CA ASN A 207 -4.65 6.39 -19.67
C ASN A 207 -3.33 5.88 -20.27
N PRO A 208 -2.57 6.72 -21.00
CA PRO A 208 -1.29 6.30 -21.54
C PRO A 208 -0.27 6.02 -20.43
N ILE A 209 0.74 5.22 -20.74
CA ILE A 209 1.99 5.27 -19.97
C ILE A 209 2.66 6.62 -20.27
N ILE A 210 3.10 7.31 -19.22
CA ILE A 210 3.68 8.65 -19.25
C ILE A 210 5.09 8.57 -18.68
N ARG A 211 6.02 9.29 -19.32
CA ARG A 211 7.31 9.66 -18.73
C ARG A 211 7.34 11.17 -18.52
N GLY A 212 7.53 11.58 -17.27
CA GLY A 212 7.36 12.96 -16.87
C GLY A 212 5.94 13.43 -17.18
N GLY A 213 5.76 14.29 -18.18
CA GLY A 213 4.44 14.72 -18.65
C GLY A 213 4.08 14.28 -20.07
N GLN A 214 4.85 13.37 -20.67
CA GLN A 214 4.68 12.97 -22.07
C GLN A 214 4.30 11.49 -22.20
N PRO A 215 3.27 11.15 -22.99
CA PRO A 215 2.96 9.77 -23.33
C PRO A 215 4.14 9.06 -24.00
N VAL A 216 4.33 7.79 -23.68
CA VAL A 216 5.33 6.91 -24.30
C VAL A 216 4.68 5.62 -24.79
N ASN A 217 5.23 5.07 -25.87
CA ASN A 217 4.83 3.75 -26.36
C ASN A 217 5.64 2.66 -25.63
N GLU A 218 5.14 2.19 -24.49
CA GLU A 218 5.74 1.08 -23.76
C GLU A 218 5.28 -0.26 -24.35
N THR A 219 6.23 -1.17 -24.57
CA THR A 219 5.99 -2.46 -25.24
C THR A 219 6.41 -3.66 -24.40
N GLU A 220 7.20 -3.44 -23.35
CA GLU A 220 7.55 -4.47 -22.39
C GLU A 220 6.36 -4.82 -21.49
N TYR A 221 6.42 -6.01 -20.90
CA TYR A 221 5.48 -6.38 -19.84
C TYR A 221 5.59 -5.36 -18.69
N LEU A 222 4.48 -4.71 -18.32
CA LEU A 222 4.52 -3.48 -17.52
C LEU A 222 5.25 -3.63 -16.17
N THR A 223 5.18 -4.81 -15.53
CA THR A 223 5.97 -5.09 -14.31
C THR A 223 7.47 -5.04 -14.59
N ASP A 224 7.93 -5.60 -15.70
CA ASP A 224 9.34 -5.56 -16.13
C ASP A 224 9.76 -4.13 -16.53
N ALA A 225 8.87 -3.38 -17.20
CA ALA A 225 9.12 -1.97 -17.53
C ALA A 225 9.33 -1.13 -16.26
N PHE A 226 8.46 -1.28 -15.26
CA PHE A 226 8.63 -0.62 -13.97
C PHE A 226 9.91 -1.05 -13.25
N THR A 227 10.32 -2.32 -13.35
CA THR A 227 11.62 -2.77 -12.83
C THR A 227 12.77 -2.04 -13.52
N ARG A 228 12.74 -1.96 -14.86
CA ARG A 228 13.78 -1.33 -15.67
C ARG A 228 13.94 0.13 -15.30
N GLU A 229 12.84 0.86 -15.17
CA GLU A 229 12.85 2.27 -14.78
C GLU A 229 13.35 2.47 -13.36
N ALA A 230 12.97 1.59 -12.43
CA ALA A 230 13.42 1.66 -11.04
C ALA A 230 14.93 1.40 -10.90
N ILE A 231 15.46 0.42 -11.62
CA ILE A 231 16.91 0.19 -11.71
C ILE A 231 17.60 1.41 -12.31
N SER A 232 17.04 1.96 -13.39
CA SER A 232 17.59 3.13 -14.06
C SER A 232 17.60 4.37 -13.16
N PHE A 233 16.55 4.56 -12.34
CA PHE A 233 16.49 5.63 -11.33
C PHE A 233 17.56 5.45 -10.26
N ILE A 234 17.68 4.24 -9.68
CA ILE A 234 18.73 3.92 -8.70
C ILE A 234 20.11 4.22 -9.30
N ASP A 235 20.34 3.91 -10.58
CA ASP A 235 21.61 4.11 -11.27
C ASP A 235 22.00 5.57 -11.42
N ARG A 236 21.04 6.45 -11.68
CA ARG A 236 21.27 7.87 -11.86
C ARG A 236 21.55 8.62 -10.56
N HIS A 237 21.07 8.12 -9.41
CA HIS A 237 21.01 8.89 -8.15
C HIS A 237 21.77 8.23 -7.00
N GLN A 238 22.82 7.46 -7.26
CA GLN A 238 23.59 6.76 -6.21
C GLN A 238 24.44 7.70 -5.32
N ASP A 239 24.65 8.94 -5.78
CA ASP A 239 25.54 9.94 -5.18
C ASP A 239 24.85 10.85 -4.14
N LYS A 240 23.53 10.77 -4.03
CA LYS A 240 22.69 11.54 -3.10
C LYS A 240 21.56 10.67 -2.53
N PRO A 241 20.98 11.03 -1.37
CA PRO A 241 19.82 10.31 -0.85
C PRO A 241 18.65 10.39 -1.85
N PHE A 242 17.93 9.28 -2.02
CA PHE A 242 16.75 9.23 -2.87
C PHE A 242 15.55 8.55 -2.20
N PHE A 243 14.36 8.96 -2.61
CA PHE A 243 13.10 8.30 -2.32
C PHE A 243 12.52 7.74 -3.61
N LEU A 244 12.43 6.41 -3.69
CA LEU A 244 11.80 5.73 -4.82
C LEU A 244 10.49 5.09 -4.35
N TYR A 245 9.37 5.59 -4.87
CA TYR A 245 8.07 4.96 -4.74
C TYR A 245 7.78 4.13 -5.99
N LEU A 246 7.99 2.82 -5.87
CA LEU A 246 7.72 1.84 -6.92
C LEU A 246 6.36 1.19 -6.67
N ALA A 247 5.35 1.76 -7.31
CA ALA A 247 3.95 1.40 -7.16
C ALA A 247 3.52 0.48 -8.31
N TYR A 248 3.71 -0.83 -8.15
CA TYR A 248 3.25 -1.78 -9.15
C TYR A 248 1.72 -1.71 -9.31
N ASN A 249 1.25 -2.01 -10.51
CA ASN A 249 -0.13 -2.45 -10.74
C ASN A 249 -0.26 -3.98 -10.59
N ALA A 250 0.86 -4.71 -10.53
CA ALA A 250 0.83 -6.13 -10.14
C ALA A 250 0.39 -6.24 -8.67
N VAL A 251 -0.56 -7.10 -8.32
CA VAL A 251 -1.17 -8.19 -9.10
C VAL A 251 -2.64 -7.92 -9.45
N HIS A 252 -3.04 -6.65 -9.59
CA HIS A 252 -4.38 -6.18 -9.95
C HIS A 252 -4.86 -6.69 -11.32
N SER A 253 -6.18 -6.63 -11.57
CA SER A 253 -6.77 -6.85 -12.90
C SER A 253 -6.29 -5.81 -13.94
N PRO A 254 -6.31 -6.16 -15.24
CA PRO A 254 -6.69 -7.44 -15.81
C PRO A 254 -5.60 -8.48 -15.57
N LEU A 255 -5.98 -9.75 -15.43
CA LEU A 255 -4.99 -10.79 -15.20
C LEU A 255 -4.26 -11.14 -16.49
N GLN A 256 -2.98 -10.82 -16.55
CA GLN A 256 -2.09 -11.08 -17.68
C GLN A 256 -0.79 -11.71 -17.22
N GLY A 257 -0.74 -13.04 -17.18
CA GLY A 257 0.44 -13.78 -16.75
C GLY A 257 1.37 -14.08 -17.92
N LYS A 258 2.68 -13.81 -17.78
CA LYS A 258 3.69 -14.20 -18.78
C LYS A 258 3.64 -15.72 -19.01
N LYS A 259 3.61 -16.16 -20.27
CA LYS A 259 3.49 -17.58 -20.62
C LYS A 259 4.61 -18.43 -20.03
N GLU A 260 5.83 -17.90 -20.00
CA GLU A 260 7.00 -18.54 -19.38
C GLU A 260 6.77 -18.80 -17.87
N ASN A 261 6.15 -17.87 -17.15
CA ASN A 261 5.87 -18.02 -15.73
C ASN A 261 4.67 -18.95 -15.48
N ILE A 262 3.65 -18.94 -16.35
CA ILE A 262 2.50 -19.85 -16.24
C ILE A 262 2.91 -21.33 -16.28
N GLN A 263 3.95 -21.66 -17.04
CA GLN A 263 4.47 -23.03 -17.14
C GLN A 263 5.06 -23.55 -15.82
N ASN A 264 5.43 -22.66 -14.90
CA ASN A 264 5.96 -23.03 -13.57
C ASN A 264 4.84 -23.42 -12.58
N PHE A 265 3.57 -23.23 -12.93
CA PHE A 265 2.42 -23.42 -12.05
C PHE A 265 1.42 -24.45 -12.60
N THR A 266 1.90 -25.47 -13.33
CA THR A 266 1.04 -26.52 -13.90
C THR A 266 0.30 -27.36 -12.86
N ASN A 267 0.81 -27.41 -11.62
CA ASN A 267 0.16 -28.01 -10.47
C ASN A 267 -1.07 -27.24 -9.96
N ILE A 268 -1.23 -25.97 -10.34
CA ILE A 268 -2.42 -25.18 -10.04
C ILE A 268 -3.46 -25.47 -11.12
N GLU A 269 -4.49 -26.27 -10.81
CA GLU A 269 -5.52 -26.68 -11.78
C GLU A 269 -6.33 -25.50 -12.33
N ASP A 270 -6.75 -24.59 -11.44
CA ASP A 270 -7.56 -23.43 -11.83
C ASP A 270 -6.72 -22.43 -12.63
N ILE A 271 -7.07 -22.23 -13.91
CA ILE A 271 -6.34 -21.33 -14.81
C ILE A 271 -6.32 -19.88 -14.32
N HIS A 272 -7.36 -19.44 -13.62
CA HIS A 272 -7.45 -18.08 -13.08
C HIS A 272 -6.36 -17.88 -12.00
N ARG A 273 -6.27 -18.81 -11.04
CA ARG A 273 -5.20 -18.87 -10.05
C ARG A 273 -3.81 -19.04 -10.65
N ARG A 274 -3.69 -19.81 -11.74
CA ARG A 274 -2.41 -19.99 -12.44
C ARG A 274 -1.90 -18.70 -13.11
N ILE A 275 -2.80 -17.92 -13.71
CA ILE A 275 -2.45 -16.61 -14.29
C ILE A 275 -2.04 -15.64 -13.18
N PHE A 276 -2.81 -15.58 -12.08
CA PHE A 276 -2.45 -14.80 -10.89
C PHE A 276 -1.05 -15.18 -10.36
N ALA A 277 -0.77 -16.47 -10.20
CA ALA A 277 0.53 -16.97 -9.73
C ALA A 277 1.68 -16.55 -10.65
N ALA A 278 1.47 -16.55 -11.97
CA ALA A 278 2.46 -16.07 -12.93
C ALA A 278 2.73 -14.56 -12.81
N MET A 279 1.71 -13.75 -12.51
CA MET A 279 1.88 -12.32 -12.25
C MET A 279 2.63 -12.07 -10.94
N LEU A 280 2.25 -12.76 -9.87
CA LEU A 280 2.95 -12.69 -8.58
C LEU A 280 4.42 -13.10 -8.71
N SER A 281 4.70 -14.17 -9.45
CA SER A 281 6.07 -14.61 -9.76
C SER A 281 6.87 -13.54 -10.54
N SER A 282 6.22 -12.84 -11.47
CA SER A 282 6.86 -11.73 -12.22
C SER A 282 7.20 -10.56 -11.29
N MET A 283 6.31 -10.23 -10.34
CA MET A 283 6.58 -9.19 -9.34
C MET A 283 7.69 -9.61 -8.36
N ASP A 284 7.72 -10.88 -7.92
CA ASP A 284 8.81 -11.39 -7.09
C ASP A 284 10.16 -11.29 -7.80
N GLN A 285 10.24 -11.69 -9.07
CA GLN A 285 11.43 -11.52 -9.91
C GLN A 285 11.84 -10.04 -10.02
N SER A 286 10.87 -9.12 -10.14
CA SER A 286 11.13 -7.68 -10.13
C SER A 286 11.77 -7.24 -8.81
N VAL A 287 11.21 -7.62 -7.67
CA VAL A 287 11.79 -7.33 -6.35
C VAL A 287 13.20 -7.88 -6.24
N GLY A 288 13.45 -9.11 -6.72
CA GLY A 288 14.78 -9.70 -6.78
C GLY A 288 15.79 -8.87 -7.59
N LYS A 289 15.38 -8.36 -8.75
CA LYS A 289 16.22 -7.48 -9.60
C LYS A 289 16.53 -6.15 -8.90
N ILE A 290 15.56 -5.55 -8.19
CA ILE A 290 15.78 -4.32 -7.40
C ILE A 290 16.75 -4.56 -6.26
N LEU A 291 16.53 -5.62 -5.45
CA LEU A 291 17.41 -5.97 -4.35
C LEU A 291 18.84 -6.26 -4.82
N LYS A 292 18.97 -7.02 -5.91
CA LYS A 292 20.26 -7.27 -6.55
C LYS A 292 20.93 -5.97 -6.98
N ARG A 293 20.18 -5.01 -7.52
CA ARG A 293 20.78 -3.75 -7.97
C ARG A 293 21.26 -2.90 -6.80
N VAL A 294 20.44 -2.73 -5.76
CA VAL A 294 20.83 -2.05 -4.51
C VAL A 294 22.12 -2.64 -3.95
N HIS A 295 22.23 -3.97 -3.98
CA HIS A 295 23.43 -4.68 -3.56
C HIS A 295 24.66 -4.36 -4.43
N GLN A 296 24.52 -4.49 -5.75
CA GLN A 296 25.60 -4.21 -6.70
C GLN A 296 26.08 -2.75 -6.68
N SER A 297 25.20 -1.82 -6.29
CA SER A 297 25.53 -0.40 -6.10
C SER A 297 26.18 -0.10 -4.74
N GLY A 298 26.34 -1.10 -3.86
CA GLY A 298 26.90 -0.90 -2.52
C GLY A 298 25.97 -0.14 -1.57
N LEU A 299 24.68 -0.05 -1.88
CA LEU A 299 23.70 0.77 -1.17
C LEU A 299 22.93 0.03 -0.06
N ASP A 300 23.15 -1.28 0.13
CA ASP A 300 22.42 -2.12 1.11
C ASP A 300 22.33 -1.50 2.51
N LYS A 301 23.48 -1.06 3.05
CA LYS A 301 23.56 -0.53 4.41
C LYS A 301 22.96 0.87 4.54
N LYS A 302 22.77 1.55 3.41
CA LYS A 302 22.25 2.94 3.33
C LYS A 302 20.84 3.01 2.76
N THR A 303 20.13 1.91 2.61
CA THR A 303 18.79 1.91 2.01
C THR A 303 17.79 1.20 2.90
N LEU A 304 16.76 1.93 3.33
CA LEU A 304 15.56 1.34 3.89
C LEU A 304 14.64 0.90 2.75
N ILE A 305 14.33 -0.39 2.68
CA ILE A 305 13.38 -0.95 1.72
C ILE A 305 12.13 -1.35 2.48
N ILE A 306 10.97 -0.85 2.05
CA ILE A 306 9.65 -1.13 2.61
C ILE A 306 8.83 -1.83 1.54
N PHE A 307 8.19 -2.94 1.87
CA PHE A 307 7.25 -3.64 1.00
C PHE A 307 5.89 -3.76 1.67
N LEU A 308 4.83 -3.42 0.94
CA LEU A 308 3.45 -3.64 1.37
C LEU A 308 2.47 -3.76 0.20
N SER A 309 1.23 -4.18 0.46
CA SER A 309 0.10 -4.06 -0.47
C SER A 309 -0.71 -2.80 -0.16
N ASP A 310 -1.37 -2.20 -1.16
CA ASP A 310 -2.24 -1.03 -0.97
C ASP A 310 -3.59 -1.38 -0.31
N ASN A 311 -4.07 -2.60 -0.47
CA ASN A 311 -5.21 -3.16 0.25
C ASN A 311 -5.14 -4.69 0.28
N GLY A 312 -6.09 -5.31 0.98
CA GLY A 312 -6.26 -6.76 0.92
C GLY A 312 -6.69 -7.23 -0.48
N GLY A 313 -6.41 -8.48 -0.81
CA GLY A 313 -6.63 -9.02 -2.15
C GLY A 313 -8.12 -9.23 -2.46
N PRO A 314 -8.60 -9.01 -3.69
CA PRO A 314 -9.97 -9.28 -4.10
C PRO A 314 -10.14 -10.77 -4.43
N THR A 315 -10.42 -11.58 -3.41
CA THR A 315 -10.48 -13.06 -3.48
C THR A 315 -11.41 -13.58 -4.57
N ARG A 316 -12.58 -12.96 -4.75
CA ARG A 316 -13.56 -13.35 -5.77
C ARG A 316 -13.12 -12.95 -7.18
N GLU A 317 -12.45 -11.81 -7.31
CA GLU A 317 -12.08 -11.23 -8.61
C GLU A 317 -10.82 -11.82 -9.19
N LEU A 318 -9.79 -12.07 -8.36
CA LEU A 318 -8.44 -12.40 -8.83
C LEU A 318 -7.96 -13.76 -8.32
N THR A 319 -8.80 -14.50 -7.60
CA THR A 319 -8.41 -15.71 -6.82
C THR A 319 -7.32 -15.44 -5.79
N SER A 320 -7.13 -14.17 -5.41
CA SER A 320 -6.16 -13.84 -4.38
C SER A 320 -6.59 -14.44 -3.02
N SER A 321 -5.64 -14.74 -2.14
CA SER A 321 -5.85 -15.33 -0.84
C SER A 321 -5.55 -14.32 0.26
N ASN A 322 -6.53 -14.05 1.11
CA ASN A 322 -6.33 -13.31 2.35
C ASN A 322 -6.21 -14.22 3.58
N LEU A 323 -6.16 -15.54 3.39
CA LEU A 323 -6.14 -16.47 4.52
C LEU A 323 -4.98 -16.17 5.49
N PRO A 324 -5.20 -16.29 6.81
CA PRO A 324 -6.43 -16.74 7.48
C PRO A 324 -7.47 -15.62 7.71
N LEU A 325 -7.27 -14.43 7.16
CA LEU A 325 -8.12 -13.27 7.40
C LEU A 325 -9.44 -13.38 6.64
N ARG A 326 -10.52 -12.84 7.23
CA ARG A 326 -11.84 -12.78 6.60
C ARG A 326 -11.97 -11.55 5.72
N GLY A 327 -12.68 -11.69 4.61
CA GLY A 327 -12.99 -10.59 3.70
C GLY A 327 -11.93 -10.37 2.63
N GLU A 328 -12.14 -9.31 1.86
CA GLU A 328 -11.39 -8.98 0.66
C GLU A 328 -11.36 -7.46 0.44
N LYS A 329 -10.71 -7.01 -0.64
CA LYS A 329 -10.76 -5.62 -1.13
C LYS A 329 -12.16 -5.02 -0.98
N GLY A 330 -12.24 -3.81 -0.44
CA GLY A 330 -13.49 -3.11 -0.17
C GLY A 330 -14.25 -3.53 1.08
N SER A 331 -13.82 -4.58 1.79
CA SER A 331 -14.42 -4.95 3.08
C SER A 331 -13.69 -4.33 4.26
N MET A 332 -14.40 -4.12 5.36
CA MET A 332 -13.86 -3.61 6.63
C MET A 332 -13.38 -4.73 7.57
N TYR A 333 -13.44 -5.98 7.11
CA TYR A 333 -12.84 -7.13 7.77
C TYR A 333 -11.31 -7.10 7.62
N GLU A 334 -10.60 -7.91 8.40
CA GLU A 334 -9.12 -7.96 8.41
C GLU A 334 -8.55 -8.18 7.02
N GLY A 335 -9.15 -9.05 6.21
CA GLY A 335 -8.71 -9.37 4.86
C GLY A 335 -8.90 -8.25 3.84
N GLY A 336 -9.55 -7.14 4.18
CA GLY A 336 -9.57 -5.92 3.36
C GLY A 336 -8.58 -4.84 3.81
N LEU A 337 -8.18 -4.85 5.08
CA LEU A 337 -7.44 -3.76 5.74
C LEU A 337 -6.02 -4.13 6.17
N ARG A 338 -5.77 -5.40 6.46
CA ARG A 338 -4.48 -5.91 6.93
C ARG A 338 -3.71 -6.52 5.77
N VAL A 339 -2.47 -6.10 5.59
CA VAL A 339 -1.66 -6.40 4.40
C VAL A 339 -0.32 -7.04 4.78
N PRO A 340 0.35 -7.78 3.87
CA PRO A 340 1.75 -8.11 4.05
C PRO A 340 2.56 -6.83 4.18
N PHE A 341 3.49 -6.79 5.13
CA PHE A 341 4.35 -5.63 5.37
C PHE A 341 5.71 -6.10 5.85
N MET A 342 6.76 -5.71 5.13
CA MET A 342 8.14 -6.01 5.49
C MET A 342 9.00 -4.76 5.36
N ILE A 343 10.02 -4.66 6.22
CA ILE A 343 11.10 -3.69 6.06
C ILE A 343 12.45 -4.37 6.12
N ARG A 344 13.39 -3.89 5.32
CA ARG A 344 14.78 -4.35 5.28
C ARG A 344 15.72 -3.15 5.29
N TRP A 345 16.69 -3.17 6.19
CA TRP A 345 17.78 -2.19 6.25
C TRP A 345 18.99 -2.84 6.92
N THR A 346 19.79 -3.59 6.15
CA THR A 346 20.77 -4.56 6.65
C THR A 346 21.94 -3.94 7.42
N GLY A 347 22.17 -2.64 7.28
CA GLY A 347 23.16 -1.89 8.07
C GLY A 347 22.69 -1.48 9.46
N THR A 348 21.38 -1.55 9.72
CA THR A 348 20.75 -0.88 10.87
C THR A 348 19.81 -1.80 11.64
N LEU A 349 18.98 -2.59 10.94
CA LEU A 349 18.00 -3.48 11.53
C LEU A 349 18.56 -4.90 11.64
N ALA A 350 18.32 -5.53 12.79
CA ALA A 350 18.59 -6.96 12.95
C ALA A 350 17.70 -7.77 11.98
N PRO A 351 18.23 -8.82 11.33
CA PRO A 351 17.44 -9.65 10.42
C PRO A 351 16.51 -10.60 11.18
N LYS A 352 15.59 -11.24 10.44
CA LYS A 352 14.67 -12.29 10.92
C LYS A 352 13.82 -11.88 12.12
N GLN A 353 13.44 -10.61 12.21
CA GLN A 353 12.53 -10.16 13.27
C GLN A 353 11.08 -10.32 12.84
N ILE A 354 10.23 -10.69 13.79
CA ILE A 354 8.77 -10.68 13.63
C ILE A 354 8.23 -9.68 14.64
N ILE A 355 7.49 -8.70 14.15
CA ILE A 355 6.81 -7.71 14.99
C ILE A 355 5.32 -8.00 14.95
N GLU A 356 4.78 -8.27 16.13
CA GLU A 356 3.34 -8.52 16.31
C GLU A 356 2.58 -7.27 16.70
N ALA A 357 3.26 -6.21 17.15
CA ALA A 357 2.61 -4.95 17.49
C ALA A 357 1.91 -4.33 16.25
N PRO A 358 0.69 -3.80 16.38
CA PRO A 358 -0.02 -3.20 15.27
C PRO A 358 0.66 -1.93 14.71
N VAL A 359 0.83 -1.88 13.39
CA VAL A 359 1.39 -0.75 12.64
C VAL A 359 0.46 -0.31 11.50
N SER A 360 0.66 0.91 11.01
CA SER A 360 -0.12 1.51 9.92
C SER A 360 0.77 1.90 8.75
N SER A 361 0.23 1.90 7.53
CA SER A 361 0.88 2.58 6.39
C SER A 361 1.06 4.08 6.65
N LEU A 362 0.25 4.69 7.52
CA LEU A 362 0.42 6.06 8.01
C LEU A 362 1.78 6.28 8.68
N ASP A 363 2.32 5.23 9.33
CA ASP A 363 3.55 5.30 10.11
C ASP A 363 4.79 5.50 9.19
N ILE A 364 4.67 5.22 7.89
CA ILE A 364 5.77 5.38 6.90
C ILE A 364 6.16 6.86 6.76
N PHE A 365 5.20 7.78 6.74
CA PHE A 365 5.46 9.22 6.62
C PHE A 365 6.35 9.76 7.76
N PRO A 366 5.95 9.68 9.05
CA PRO A 366 6.75 10.20 10.15
C PRO A 366 8.06 9.43 10.36
N THR A 367 8.09 8.13 10.03
CA THR A 367 9.33 7.35 10.06
C THR A 367 10.33 7.88 9.04
N SER A 368 9.87 8.19 7.81
CA SER A 368 10.73 8.75 6.76
C SER A 368 11.15 10.19 7.05
N ALA A 369 10.25 11.01 7.62
CA ALA A 369 10.60 12.34 8.09
C ALA A 369 11.73 12.29 9.13
N ALA A 370 11.65 11.36 10.09
CA ALA A 370 12.71 11.17 11.07
C ALA A 370 14.03 10.69 10.47
N LEU A 371 14.00 9.81 9.46
CA LEU A 371 15.20 9.37 8.72
C LEU A 371 15.89 10.54 7.98
N ALA A 372 15.11 11.45 7.42
CA ALA A 372 15.62 12.63 6.75
C ALA A 372 16.03 13.75 7.71
N GLY A 373 15.72 13.65 9.01
CA GLY A 373 15.89 14.75 9.97
C GLY A 373 14.91 15.90 9.74
N ALA A 374 13.79 15.65 9.05
CA ALA A 374 12.77 16.64 8.77
C ALA A 374 11.88 16.91 9.99
N PRO A 375 11.43 18.16 10.20
CA PRO A 375 10.37 18.43 11.16
C PRO A 375 9.06 17.77 10.72
N LEU A 376 8.38 17.08 11.65
CA LEU A 376 7.09 16.46 11.36
C LEU A 376 5.96 17.51 11.36
N PRO A 377 5.12 17.58 10.31
CA PRO A 377 3.93 18.43 10.32
C PRO A 377 2.97 18.05 11.47
N GLN A 378 2.32 19.03 12.09
CA GLN A 378 1.50 18.82 13.31
C GLN A 378 0.28 17.91 13.12
N ASN A 379 -0.22 17.78 11.88
CA ASN A 379 -1.48 17.11 11.54
C ASN A 379 -1.30 15.68 10.99
N ARG A 380 -0.22 14.99 11.35
CA ARG A 380 0.04 13.60 10.94
C ARG A 380 -0.57 12.61 11.93
N ASP A 381 -1.25 11.59 11.39
CA ASP A 381 -1.91 10.54 12.18
C ASP A 381 -0.99 9.32 12.41
N GLY A 382 0.06 9.17 11.58
CA GLY A 382 1.05 8.12 11.74
C GLY A 382 2.01 8.35 12.90
N ARG A 383 2.74 7.30 13.28
CA ARG A 383 3.74 7.29 14.35
C ARG A 383 5.14 7.01 13.78
N ASN A 384 6.16 7.67 14.30
CA ASN A 384 7.54 7.34 13.99
C ASN A 384 7.92 5.98 14.60
N LEU A 385 8.20 4.99 13.75
CA LEU A 385 8.57 3.64 14.19
C LEU A 385 10.04 3.51 14.57
N LEU A 386 10.92 4.43 14.18
CA LEU A 386 12.37 4.27 14.39
C LEU A 386 12.77 3.94 15.83
N PRO A 387 12.28 4.65 16.89
CA PRO A 387 12.69 4.33 18.25
C PRO A 387 12.32 2.89 18.65
N PHE A 388 11.21 2.37 18.13
CA PHE A 388 10.77 0.99 18.37
C PHE A 388 11.60 -0.01 17.57
N LEU A 389 11.82 0.25 16.27
CA LEU A 389 12.60 -0.63 15.38
C LEU A 389 14.08 -0.73 15.81
N LEU A 390 14.63 0.35 16.35
CA LEU A 390 16.00 0.42 16.88
C LEU A 390 16.10 -0.07 18.34
N LYS A 391 15.02 -0.61 18.93
CA LYS A 391 14.96 -1.10 20.32
C LYS A 391 15.31 -0.02 21.36
N GLN A 392 15.13 1.25 21.03
CA GLN A 392 15.29 2.38 21.96
C GLN A 392 14.02 2.58 22.81
N LYS A 393 12.88 2.10 22.33
CA LYS A 393 11.61 1.99 23.06
C LYS A 393 11.04 0.59 22.89
N MET A 394 10.49 0.04 23.97
CA MET A 394 9.93 -1.31 23.99
C MET A 394 8.46 -1.37 23.55
N GLU A 395 7.74 -0.25 23.59
CA GLU A 395 6.32 -0.19 23.29
C GLU A 395 6.01 0.84 22.19
N LEU A 396 5.11 0.47 21.29
CA LEU A 396 4.47 1.42 20.39
C LEU A 396 3.27 2.06 21.12
N PRO A 397 3.08 3.40 21.03
CA PRO A 397 1.92 4.07 21.61
C PRO A 397 0.60 3.47 21.13
N ASN A 398 -0.44 3.63 21.96
CA ASN A 398 -1.77 3.01 21.83
C ASN A 398 -2.25 2.82 20.38
N SER A 399 -2.73 1.61 20.09
CA SER A 399 -3.05 1.14 18.75
C SER A 399 -4.54 1.28 18.44
N GLU A 400 -5.01 2.51 18.22
CA GLU A 400 -6.34 2.78 17.69
C GLU A 400 -6.27 2.98 16.16
N PHE A 401 -7.14 2.29 15.42
CA PHE A 401 -7.23 2.41 13.96
C PHE A 401 -8.69 2.60 13.54
N PHE A 402 -8.90 3.54 12.63
CA PHE A 402 -10.23 3.97 12.20
C PHE A 402 -10.37 3.86 10.69
N TRP A 403 -11.49 3.31 10.23
CA TRP A 403 -11.84 3.22 8.81
C TRP A 403 -13.28 3.63 8.56
N ARG A 404 -13.49 4.33 7.45
CA ARG A 404 -14.81 4.72 6.96
C ARG A 404 -14.82 4.80 5.44
N GLN A 405 -15.83 4.21 4.83
CA GLN A 405 -16.12 4.36 3.41
C GLN A 405 -17.62 4.19 3.11
N GLY A 406 -18.28 5.29 2.79
CA GLY A 406 -19.71 5.41 2.62
C GLY A 406 -20.46 5.04 3.89
N ARG A 407 -21.09 3.86 3.87
CA ARG A 407 -21.84 3.30 5.00
C ARG A 407 -21.06 2.19 5.72
N ARG A 408 -19.88 1.85 5.21
CA ARG A 408 -19.01 0.83 5.81
C ARG A 408 -18.04 1.50 6.76
N ALA A 409 -17.75 0.85 7.86
CA ALA A 409 -16.82 1.37 8.85
C ALA A 409 -16.18 0.26 9.68
N ALA A 410 -15.04 0.58 10.30
CA ALA A 410 -14.45 -0.22 11.36
C ALA A 410 -13.69 0.67 12.34
N LEU A 411 -13.57 0.19 13.58
CA LEU A 411 -12.67 0.71 14.59
C LEU A 411 -11.96 -0.48 15.24
N ARG A 412 -10.64 -0.44 15.32
CA ARG A 412 -9.84 -1.33 16.16
C ARG A 412 -9.28 -0.53 17.33
N SER A 413 -9.48 -1.02 18.54
CA SER A 413 -8.87 -0.49 19.76
C SER A 413 -8.27 -1.65 20.57
N GLY A 414 -6.94 -1.75 20.56
CA GLY A 414 -6.21 -2.90 21.11
C GLY A 414 -6.56 -4.20 20.37
N ALA A 415 -7.03 -5.21 21.10
CA ALA A 415 -7.49 -6.49 20.53
C ALA A 415 -8.95 -6.46 20.08
N TRP A 416 -9.73 -5.46 20.46
CA TRP A 416 -11.14 -5.37 20.11
C TRP A 416 -11.33 -4.65 18.78
N LYS A 417 -12.27 -5.14 17.97
CA LYS A 417 -12.63 -4.54 16.68
C LYS A 417 -14.14 -4.55 16.50
N ILE A 418 -14.70 -3.41 16.10
CA ILE A 418 -16.07 -3.34 15.59
C ILE A 418 -16.05 -3.16 14.07
N VAL A 419 -17.00 -3.81 13.40
CA VAL A 419 -17.12 -3.77 11.94
C VAL A 419 -18.57 -3.49 11.55
N GLN A 420 -18.76 -2.55 10.64
CA GLN A 420 -20.04 -2.27 9.99
C GLN A 420 -19.91 -2.54 8.50
N MET A 421 -20.47 -3.66 8.04
CA MET A 421 -20.61 -3.97 6.61
C MET A 421 -22.06 -3.88 6.11
N ARG A 422 -23.02 -3.82 7.05
CA ARG A 422 -24.46 -3.90 6.78
C ARG A 422 -25.23 -2.77 7.48
N GLY A 423 -26.51 -2.63 7.12
CA GLY A 423 -27.41 -1.62 7.67
C GLY A 423 -27.47 -0.33 6.85
N THR A 424 -28.19 0.66 7.38
CA THR A 424 -28.29 2.02 6.80
C THR A 424 -27.48 3.00 7.63
N ARG A 425 -27.40 4.27 7.20
CA ARG A 425 -26.79 5.33 8.01
C ARG A 425 -27.51 5.50 9.35
N ASP A 426 -28.83 5.44 9.33
CA ASP A 426 -29.66 5.64 10.54
C ASP A 426 -29.80 4.38 11.40
N LYS A 427 -29.55 3.20 10.81
CA LYS A 427 -29.65 1.90 11.47
C LYS A 427 -28.45 1.03 11.08
N PRO A 428 -27.24 1.37 11.59
CA PRO A 428 -26.05 0.58 11.32
C PRO A 428 -26.15 -0.80 11.99
N VAL A 429 -25.66 -1.84 11.32
CA VAL A 429 -25.52 -3.18 11.93
C VAL A 429 -24.05 -3.40 12.22
N TRP A 430 -23.69 -3.30 13.49
CA TRP A 430 -22.33 -3.50 14.00
C TRP A 430 -22.11 -4.93 14.47
N GLU A 431 -20.97 -5.47 14.10
CA GLU A 431 -20.40 -6.74 14.58
C GLU A 431 -19.22 -6.41 15.53
N LEU A 432 -18.95 -7.26 16.53
CA LEU A 432 -17.85 -7.08 17.48
C LEU A 432 -16.97 -8.33 17.54
N TYR A 433 -15.65 -8.17 17.44
CA TYR A 433 -14.67 -9.25 17.44
C TYR A 433 -13.51 -8.98 18.40
N HIS A 434 -12.90 -10.04 18.92
CA HIS A 434 -11.66 -10.00 19.71
C HIS A 434 -10.51 -10.68 18.96
N LEU A 435 -9.71 -9.90 18.24
CA LEU A 435 -8.74 -10.37 17.24
C LEU A 435 -7.62 -11.26 17.80
N ALA A 436 -7.31 -11.15 19.10
CA ALA A 436 -6.30 -12.02 19.71
C ALA A 436 -6.76 -13.49 19.80
N ASN A 437 -8.08 -13.72 19.81
CA ASN A 437 -8.68 -15.05 19.92
C ASN A 437 -9.41 -15.49 18.64
N ASP A 438 -9.79 -14.54 17.78
CA ASP A 438 -10.56 -14.77 16.56
C ASP A 438 -10.06 -13.86 15.43
N LEU A 439 -8.90 -14.19 14.89
CA LEU A 439 -8.29 -13.44 13.78
C LEU A 439 -9.13 -13.49 12.49
N ALA A 440 -9.91 -14.55 12.31
CA ALA A 440 -10.77 -14.75 11.16
C ALA A 440 -12.16 -14.09 11.31
N GLU A 441 -12.41 -13.36 12.41
CA GLU A 441 -13.66 -12.64 12.67
C GLU A 441 -14.89 -13.54 12.44
N THR A 442 -14.87 -14.74 13.01
CA THR A 442 -15.89 -15.78 12.83
C THR A 442 -16.97 -15.76 13.90
N GLN A 443 -16.67 -15.22 15.09
CA GLN A 443 -17.57 -15.20 16.24
C GLN A 443 -17.97 -13.77 16.58
N ASP A 444 -19.15 -13.35 16.14
CA ASP A 444 -19.69 -12.02 16.48
C ASP A 444 -20.13 -11.99 17.96
N LEU A 445 -19.43 -11.18 18.74
CA LEU A 445 -19.61 -10.98 20.18
C LEU A 445 -20.55 -9.83 20.52
N ALA A 446 -21.15 -9.15 19.52
CA ALA A 446 -21.97 -7.95 19.72
C ALA A 446 -23.13 -8.16 20.70
N LYS A 447 -23.76 -9.35 20.67
CA LYS A 447 -24.89 -9.69 21.55
C LYS A 447 -24.47 -10.03 22.98
N THR A 448 -23.30 -10.65 23.16
CA THR A 448 -22.83 -11.14 24.46
C THR A 448 -21.95 -10.13 25.19
N ASN A 449 -21.45 -9.10 24.50
CA ASN A 449 -20.58 -8.05 25.05
C ASN A 449 -21.11 -6.66 24.66
N SER A 450 -22.37 -6.37 25.00
CA SER A 450 -23.07 -5.13 24.61
C SER A 450 -22.40 -3.87 25.17
N GLU A 451 -21.86 -3.90 26.38
CA GLU A 451 -21.16 -2.76 26.98
C GLU A 451 -19.91 -2.40 26.15
N LYS A 452 -19.12 -3.40 25.77
CA LYS A 452 -17.92 -3.18 24.94
C LYS A 452 -18.28 -2.68 23.54
N LEU A 453 -19.37 -3.19 22.97
CA LEU A 453 -19.88 -2.69 21.70
C LEU A 453 -20.27 -1.21 21.79
N ILE A 454 -21.02 -0.81 22.82
CA ILE A 454 -21.45 0.58 23.03
C ILE A 454 -20.23 1.50 23.25
N GLU A 455 -19.23 1.05 24.02
CA GLU A 455 -17.97 1.77 24.22
C GLU A 455 -17.29 2.08 22.88
N LEU A 456 -17.08 1.07 22.05
CA LEU A 456 -16.42 1.24 20.76
C LEU A 456 -17.26 2.00 19.74
N GLN A 457 -18.59 1.86 19.76
CA GLN A 457 -19.49 2.67 18.93
C GLN A 457 -19.41 4.15 19.32
N THR A 458 -19.37 4.45 20.62
CA THR A 458 -19.21 5.81 21.13
C THR A 458 -17.88 6.40 20.66
N ARG A 459 -16.79 5.65 20.83
CA ARG A 459 -15.47 6.04 20.36
C ARG A 459 -15.42 6.25 18.83
N TRP A 460 -16.07 5.37 18.07
CA TRP A 460 -16.15 5.51 16.62
C TRP A 460 -16.92 6.77 16.23
N ASN A 461 -18.04 7.08 16.89
CA ASN A 461 -18.83 8.29 16.63
C ASN A 461 -18.03 9.57 16.93
N GLU A 462 -17.26 9.59 18.02
CA GLU A 462 -16.37 10.71 18.35
C GLU A 462 -15.34 10.95 17.24
N LEU A 463 -14.64 9.89 16.81
CA LEU A 463 -13.66 9.98 15.73
C LEU A 463 -14.31 10.40 14.41
N ASN A 464 -15.45 9.80 14.08
CA ASN A 464 -16.19 10.08 12.85
C ASN A 464 -16.69 11.52 12.78
N SER A 465 -17.07 12.13 13.91
CA SER A 465 -17.51 13.53 13.96
C SER A 465 -16.43 14.55 13.56
N GLN A 466 -15.16 14.14 13.59
CA GLN A 466 -14.01 14.95 13.17
C GLN A 466 -13.65 14.75 11.69
N MET A 467 -14.33 13.85 10.98
CA MET A 467 -14.05 13.54 9.58
C MET A 467 -14.81 14.51 8.66
N LYS A 468 -14.21 14.83 7.51
CA LYS A 468 -14.88 15.60 6.46
C LYS A 468 -15.84 14.72 5.66
N PRO A 469 -16.89 15.32 5.05
CA PRO A 469 -17.66 14.64 4.02
C PRO A 469 -16.75 14.25 2.82
N PRO A 470 -17.13 13.23 2.02
CA PRO A 470 -16.41 12.90 0.80
C PRO A 470 -16.29 14.10 -0.15
N LEU A 471 -15.13 14.28 -0.77
CA LEU A 471 -14.87 15.32 -1.77
C LEU A 471 -15.57 15.05 -3.11
N PHE A 472 -15.64 13.77 -3.49
CA PHE A 472 -16.28 13.29 -4.69
C PHE A 472 -17.14 12.08 -4.34
#